data_AF-A0A528CIU6-F1
#
_entry.id   AF-A0A528CIU6-F1
#
_cell.length_a   1.000
_cell.length_b   1.000
_cell.length_c   1.000
_cell.angle_alpha   90.00
_cell.angle_beta   90.00
_cell.angle_gamma   90.00
#
_symmetry.space_group_name_H-M   'P 1'
#
loop_
_entity.id
_entity.type
_entity.pdbx_description
1 polymer ?
#
loop_
_entity_poly.entity_id
_entity_poly.type
_entity_poly.pdbx_seq_one_letter_code
_entity_poly.pdbx_strand_id
1 'polypeptide(L)'
;LRTLPIRMRAHQASGLEIARRLQDHPIVEKVCHPGLANLLPAGLTGTSGLFSFVFRDGIDIRTFADRLKLFKLGVSWGGHESL
;
A
#
# COMPACT_ATOMS: atom_id res chain seq x y z
N LEU A 1 -18.36 -12.61 3.86
CA LEU A 1 -17.14 -13.42 3.59
C LEU A 1 -17.08 -14.06 2.20
N ARG A 2 -18.21 -14.31 1.50
CA ARG A 2 -18.22 -14.99 0.19
C ARG A 2 -17.26 -14.40 -0.86
N THR A 3 -17.05 -13.08 -0.84
CA THR A 3 -16.13 -12.37 -1.75
C THR A 3 -14.73 -12.14 -1.19
N LEU A 4 -14.41 -12.65 0.01
CA LEU A 4 -13.11 -12.42 0.63
C LEU A 4 -11.94 -12.91 -0.26
N PRO A 5 -11.95 -14.11 -0.85
CA PRO A 5 -10.82 -14.57 -1.65
C PRO A 5 -10.53 -13.69 -2.87
N ILE A 6 -11.59 -13.24 -3.57
CA ILE A 6 -11.43 -12.35 -4.74
C ILE A 6 -10.94 -10.96 -4.32
N ARG A 7 -11.46 -10.40 -3.21
CA ARG A 7 -11.01 -9.10 -2.70
C ARG A 7 -9.57 -9.14 -2.21
N MET A 8 -9.16 -10.18 -1.50
CA MET A 8 -7.77 -10.31 -1.02
C MET A 8 -6.77 -10.39 -2.18
N ARG A 9 -7.11 -11.12 -3.26
CA ARG A 9 -6.28 -11.14 -4.48
C ARG A 9 -6.18 -9.77 -5.14
N ALA A 10 -7.29 -9.05 -5.25
CA ALA A 10 -7.31 -7.70 -5.81
C ALA A 10 -6.50 -6.71 -4.95
N HIS A 11 -6.67 -6.75 -3.62
CA HIS A 11 -5.89 -5.93 -2.69
C HIS A 11 -4.39 -6.19 -2.82
N GLN A 12 -3.97 -7.45 -2.90
CA GLN A 12 -2.56 -7.78 -3.09
C GLN A 12 -2.00 -7.30 -4.42
N ALA A 13 -2.73 -7.50 -5.51
CA ALA A 13 -2.29 -7.04 -6.83
C ALA A 13 -2.10 -5.51 -6.85
N SER A 14 -3.10 -4.76 -6.39
CA SER A 14 -3.04 -3.29 -6.35
C SER A 14 -1.99 -2.76 -5.37
N GLY A 15 -1.90 -3.35 -4.18
CA GLY A 15 -0.94 -2.95 -3.16
C GLY A 15 0.51 -3.14 -3.61
N LEU A 16 0.82 -4.29 -4.23
CA LEU A 16 2.16 -4.54 -4.77
C LEU A 16 2.50 -3.62 -5.95
N GLU A 17 1.54 -3.37 -6.84
CA GLU A 17 1.75 -2.46 -7.97
C GLU A 17 2.11 -1.05 -7.50
N ILE A 18 1.33 -0.50 -6.57
CA ILE A 18 1.59 0.83 -6.02
C ILE A 18 2.89 0.85 -5.21
N ALA A 19 3.14 -0.18 -4.40
CA ALA A 19 4.37 -0.28 -3.61
C ALA A 19 5.63 -0.28 -4.49
N ARG A 20 5.62 -1.02 -5.62
CA ARG A 20 6.74 -1.01 -6.59
C ARG A 20 6.92 0.36 -7.24
N ARG A 21 5.83 0.96 -7.70
CA ARG A 21 5.88 2.30 -8.32
C ARG A 21 6.39 3.37 -7.35
N LEU A 22 6.03 3.28 -6.07
CA LEU A 22 6.57 4.15 -5.03
C LEU A 22 8.05 3.85 -4.75
N GLN A 23 8.46 2.58 -4.75
CA GLN A 23 9.86 2.18 -4.54
C GLN A 23 10.79 2.76 -5.62
N ASP A 24 10.31 2.85 -6.86
CA ASP A 24 11.05 3.42 -7.99
C ASP A 24 10.96 4.96 -8.07
N HIS A 25 10.15 5.59 -7.23
CA HIS A 25 9.91 7.03 -7.32
C HIS A 25 11.00 7.83 -6.60
N PRO A 26 11.65 8.83 -7.24
CA PRO A 26 12.85 9.48 -6.71
C PRO A 26 12.66 10.21 -5.37
N ILE A 27 11.46 10.72 -5.09
CA ILE A 27 11.14 11.42 -3.83
C ILE A 27 10.77 10.46 -2.67
N VAL A 28 10.65 9.16 -2.93
CA VAL A 28 10.39 8.15 -1.90
C VAL A 28 11.74 7.60 -1.43
N GLU A 29 11.93 7.58 -0.13
CA GLU A 29 13.14 7.05 0.51
C GLU A 29 13.03 5.54 0.72
N LYS A 30 11.86 5.08 1.18
CA LYS A 30 11.65 3.69 1.58
C LYS A 30 10.21 3.27 1.38
N VAL A 31 10.00 2.03 0.95
CA VAL A 31 8.70 1.36 0.95
C VAL A 31 8.75 0.14 1.87
N CYS A 32 7.73 0.00 2.71
CA CYS A 32 7.54 -1.08 3.65
C CYS A 32 6.32 -1.91 3.23
N HIS A 33 6.55 -2.94 2.41
CA HIS A 33 5.52 -3.89 1.99
C HIS A 33 6.09 -5.32 2.11
N PRO A 34 5.41 -6.27 2.79
CA PRO A 34 5.95 -7.62 3.01
C PRO A 34 6.35 -8.36 1.73
N GLY A 35 5.59 -8.17 0.65
CA GLY A 35 5.86 -8.76 -0.67
C GLY A 35 6.93 -8.06 -1.52
N LEU A 36 7.58 -6.99 -1.03
CA LEU A 36 8.81 -6.46 -1.61
C LEU A 36 10.06 -7.07 -0.95
N ALA A 37 9.91 -7.71 0.22
CA ALA A 37 10.96 -8.50 0.80
C ALA A 37 11.08 -9.85 0.07
N ASN A 38 12.29 -10.42 0.08
CA ASN A 38 12.59 -11.63 -0.68
C ASN A 38 11.81 -12.88 -0.21
N LEU A 39 11.19 -12.87 0.98
CA LEU A 39 10.50 -14.04 1.53
C LEU A 39 9.24 -13.65 2.31
N LEU A 40 8.12 -14.30 1.99
CA LEU A 40 6.91 -14.27 2.82
C LEU A 40 7.13 -15.14 4.06
N PRO A 41 6.68 -14.70 5.25
CA PRO A 41 6.68 -15.54 6.46
C PRO A 41 5.98 -16.88 6.23
N ALA A 42 6.49 -17.92 6.89
CA ALA A 42 5.90 -19.25 6.83
C ALA A 42 4.41 -19.22 7.24
N GLY A 43 3.56 -19.90 6.47
CA GLY A 43 2.11 -19.94 6.70
C GLY A 43 1.31 -18.82 6.02
N LEU A 44 1.96 -17.81 5.43
CA LEU A 44 1.28 -16.80 4.62
C LEU A 44 1.28 -17.19 3.14
N THR A 45 0.11 -17.07 2.51
CA THR A 45 -0.06 -17.30 1.06
C THR A 45 -0.22 -16.00 0.26
N GLY A 46 -0.04 -14.85 0.92
CA GLY A 46 -0.26 -13.53 0.34
C GLY A 46 -0.11 -12.41 1.37
N THR A 47 -0.17 -11.15 0.92
CA THR A 47 0.20 -9.97 1.72
C THR A 47 -0.92 -8.97 1.95
N SER A 48 -2.09 -9.17 1.34
CA SER A 48 -3.12 -8.12 1.22
C SER A 48 -2.58 -6.85 0.52
N GLY A 49 -3.29 -5.73 0.65
CA GLY A 49 -2.92 -4.44 0.05
C GLY A 49 -2.34 -3.41 1.02
N LEU A 50 -1.99 -3.80 2.25
CA LEU A 50 -1.47 -2.87 3.26
C LEU A 50 0.04 -2.64 3.07
N PHE A 51 0.45 -1.38 3.04
CA PHE A 51 1.85 -0.96 3.02
C PHE A 51 2.02 0.43 3.65
N SER A 52 3.27 0.78 3.94
CA SER A 52 3.66 2.15 4.27
C SER A 52 4.89 2.56 3.47
N PHE A 53 5.17 3.86 3.43
CA PHE A 53 6.35 4.39 2.75
C PHE A 53 6.78 5.69 3.43
N VAL A 54 8.03 6.07 3.19
CA VAL A 54 8.68 7.24 3.75
C VAL A 54 9.15 8.11 2.59
N PHE A 55 8.79 9.39 2.62
CA PHE A 55 9.33 10.39 1.69
C PHE A 55 10.73 10.81 2.12
N ARG A 56 11.55 11.24 1.15
CA ARG A 56 12.75 12.03 1.45
C ARG A 56 12.35 13.36 2.11
N ASP A 57 13.32 14.00 2.74
CA ASP A 57 13.13 15.30 3.39
C ASP A 57 12.55 16.38 2.45
N GLY A 58 11.84 17.35 3.03
CA GLY A 58 11.28 18.51 2.33
C GLY A 58 9.88 18.32 1.75
N ILE A 59 9.22 17.18 2.04
CA ILE A 59 7.83 16.94 1.61
C ILE A 59 6.84 17.34 2.71
N ASP A 60 5.89 18.22 2.37
CA ASP A 60 4.73 18.49 3.22
C ASP A 60 3.68 17.37 3.06
N ILE A 61 3.62 16.52 4.07
CA ILE A 61 2.70 15.37 4.13
C ILE A 61 1.24 15.79 4.07
N ARG A 62 0.87 16.94 4.67
CA ARG A 62 -0.52 17.41 4.66
C ARG A 62 -0.93 17.79 3.25
N THR A 63 -0.10 18.60 2.58
CA THR A 63 -0.35 18.98 1.19
C THR A 63 -0.38 17.76 0.25
N PHE A 64 0.47 16.76 0.47
CA PHE A 64 0.41 15.50 -0.29
C PHE A 64 -0.93 14.78 -0.08
N ALA A 65 -1.31 14.56 1.19
CA ALA A 65 -2.54 13.89 1.60
C ALA A 65 -3.79 14.58 1.03
N ASP A 66 -3.87 15.92 1.14
CA ASP A 66 -5.01 16.71 0.66
C ASP A 66 -5.15 16.71 -0.88
N ARG A 67 -4.08 16.36 -1.61
CA ARG A 67 -4.10 16.29 -3.10
C ARG A 67 -4.50 14.92 -3.64
N LEU A 68 -4.66 13.90 -2.79
CA LEU A 68 -5.12 12.58 -3.21
C LEU A 68 -6.60 12.64 -3.61
N LYS A 69 -6.92 12.16 -4.82
CA LYS A 69 -8.30 12.17 -5.35
C LYS A 69 -9.02 10.82 -5.21
N LEU A 70 -8.25 9.73 -5.07
CA LEU A 70 -8.76 8.36 -4.99
C LEU A 70 -8.64 7.77 -3.59
N PHE A 71 -7.58 8.13 -2.87
CA PHE A 71 -7.36 7.76 -1.47
C PHE A 71 -8.07 8.77 -0.57
N LYS A 72 -8.80 8.29 0.42
CA LYS A 72 -9.51 9.13 1.38
C LYS A 72 -8.78 9.12 2.72
N LEU A 73 -8.70 10.28 3.38
CA LEU A 73 -8.22 10.33 4.75
C LEU A 73 -9.26 9.72 5.69
N GLY A 74 -8.89 8.64 6.38
CA GLY A 74 -9.77 7.93 7.27
C GLY A 74 -9.00 7.06 8.26
N VAL A 75 -9.69 6.66 9.32
CA VAL A 75 -9.23 5.63 10.25
C VAL A 75 -9.84 4.29 9.83
N SER A 76 -9.17 3.17 10.18
CA SER A 76 -9.46 1.82 9.67
C SER A 76 -8.90 1.56 8.26
N TRP A 77 -9.01 0.31 7.80
CA TRP A 77 -8.54 -0.17 6.49
C TRP A 77 -9.13 -1.56 6.17
N GLY A 78 -8.91 -2.05 4.95
CA GLY A 78 -9.34 -3.39 4.52
C GLY A 78 -10.75 -3.46 3.90
N GLY A 79 -11.39 -2.30 3.76
CA GLY A 79 -12.55 -2.09 2.90
C GLY A 79 -12.18 -2.15 1.41
N HIS A 80 -13.15 -1.95 0.52
CA HIS A 80 -12.87 -1.94 -0.92
C HIS A 80 -12.36 -0.57 -1.41
N GLU A 81 -12.59 0.49 -0.65
CA GLU A 81 -12.03 1.82 -0.89
C GLU A 81 -10.54 1.87 -0.53
N SER A 82 -9.83 2.79 -1.18
CA SER A 82 -8.45 3.14 -0.82
C SER A 82 -8.45 4.23 0.24
N LEU A 83 -7.68 4.01 1.31
CA LEU A 83 -7.45 4.94 2.41
C LEU A 83 -5.96 5.25 2.49
#